data_AF-A0A661UR64-F1
#
_entry.id   AF-A0A661UR64-F1
#
_cell.length_a   1.000
_cell.length_b   1.000
_cell.length_c   1.000
_cell.angle_alpha   90.00
_cell.angle_beta   90.00
_cell.angle_gamma   90.00
#
_symmetry.space_group_name_H-M   'P 1'
#
loop_
_entity.id
_entity.type
_entity.pdbx_description
1 polymer ?
#
loop_
_entity_poly.entity_id
_entity_poly.type
_entity_poly.pdbx_seq_one_letter_code
_entity_poly.pdbx_strand_id
1 'polypeptide(L)'
;LFSRVAVHRSGDEGSFDEASLADVDENDPRSMAKWVRKMSKDMGEPLDADMEGELERMEAGELPGEGGADDAFGDDAAGVD
;
A
#
# COMPACT_ATOMS: atom_id res chain seq x y z
N LEU A 1 32.80 30.37 -26.16
CA LEU A 1 32.45 30.05 -24.76
C LEU A 1 31.89 28.64 -24.76
N PHE A 2 32.54 27.68 -24.11
CA PHE A 2 32.01 26.31 -23.99
C PHE A 2 31.48 26.12 -22.57
N SER A 3 30.16 25.99 -22.45
CA SER A 3 29.48 25.80 -21.17
C SER A 3 29.53 24.32 -20.80
N ARG A 4 30.22 23.98 -19.71
CA ARG A 4 30.33 22.60 -19.22
C ARG A 4 29.17 22.35 -18.26
N VAL A 5 28.08 21.80 -18.79
CA VAL A 5 26.96 21.30 -17.97
C VAL A 5 27.45 20.07 -17.21
N ALA A 6 27.39 20.12 -15.88
CA ALA A 6 27.55 18.96 -15.03
C ALA A 6 26.24 18.16 -15.06
N VAL A 7 26.29 16.91 -15.50
CA VAL A 7 25.18 15.96 -15.33
C VAL A 7 25.10 15.65 -13.85
N HIS A 8 24.04 16.16 -13.20
CA HIS A 8 23.65 15.76 -11.87
C HIS A 8 23.16 14.32 -11.97
N ARG A 9 23.93 13.37 -11.45
CA ARG A 9 23.44 12.01 -11.22
C ARG A 9 22.52 12.07 -10.00
N SER A 10 21.24 12.29 -10.24
CA SER A 10 20.22 12.05 -9.23
C SER A 10 20.27 10.58 -8.85
N GLY A 11 20.29 10.29 -7.55
CA GLY A 11 20.02 8.96 -7.02
C GLY A 11 18.67 8.49 -7.56
N ASP A 12 18.62 7.21 -7.87
CA ASP A 12 17.42 6.49 -8.24
C ASP A 12 16.58 6.34 -6.96
N GLU A 13 15.87 7.40 -6.56
CA GLU A 13 15.13 7.46 -5.27
C GLU A 13 13.62 7.68 -5.50
N GLY A 14 13.17 7.46 -6.73
CA GLY A 14 11.78 7.65 -7.14
C GLY A 14 11.34 6.76 -8.29
N SER A 15 12.13 5.73 -8.61
CA SER A 15 11.63 4.61 -9.40
C SER A 15 11.24 3.57 -8.36
N PHE A 16 9.94 3.43 -8.09
CA PHE A 16 9.39 2.27 -7.39
C PHE A 16 10.23 1.06 -7.75
N ASP A 17 10.97 0.51 -6.78
CA ASP A 17 11.91 -0.59 -7.02
C ASP A 17 11.14 -1.69 -7.74
N GLU A 18 11.35 -1.85 -9.05
CA GLU A 18 10.54 -2.78 -9.86
C GLU A 18 10.71 -4.22 -9.34
N ALA A 19 11.86 -4.48 -8.69
CA ALA A 19 12.13 -5.68 -7.92
C ALA A 19 11.21 -5.86 -6.69
N SER A 20 10.85 -4.77 -6.00
CA SER A 20 9.92 -4.82 -4.87
C SER A 20 8.48 -5.05 -5.32
N LEU A 21 8.12 -4.63 -6.54
CA LEU A 21 6.81 -4.90 -7.14
C LEU A 21 6.74 -6.34 -7.68
N ALA A 22 7.85 -6.86 -8.21
CA ALA A 22 7.96 -8.24 -8.68
C ALA A 22 7.91 -9.31 -7.57
N ASP A 23 8.17 -8.94 -6.31
CA ASP A 23 8.10 -9.84 -5.14
C ASP A 23 6.70 -9.81 -4.46
N VAL A 24 5.80 -8.92 -4.89
CA VAL A 24 4.44 -8.85 -4.32
C VAL A 24 3.61 -10.02 -4.82
N ASP A 25 3.18 -10.87 -3.90
CA ASP A 25 2.15 -11.88 -4.18
C ASP A 25 0.76 -11.27 -3.99
N GLU A 26 0.08 -11.02 -5.11
CA GLU A 26 -1.30 -10.50 -5.13
C GLU A 26 -2.33 -11.47 -4.52
N ASN A 27 -1.95 -12.74 -4.31
CA ASN A 27 -2.80 -13.73 -3.66
C ASN A 27 -2.57 -13.81 -2.15
N ASP A 28 -1.58 -13.11 -1.59
CA ASP A 28 -1.32 -13.04 -0.15
C ASP A 28 -1.58 -11.62 0.38
N PRO A 29 -2.62 -11.40 1.23
CA PRO A 29 -2.90 -10.09 1.81
C PRO A 29 -1.71 -9.51 2.58
N ARG A 30 -0.85 -10.35 3.16
CA ARG A 30 0.33 -9.93 3.90
C ARG A 30 1.40 -9.33 2.99
N SER A 31 1.51 -9.85 1.76
CA SER A 31 2.43 -9.32 0.75
C SER A 31 1.97 -7.94 0.28
N MET A 32 0.66 -7.77 0.06
CA MET A 32 0.08 -6.46 -0.27
C MET A 32 0.27 -5.44 0.86
N ALA A 33 0.01 -5.81 2.12
CA ALA A 33 0.20 -4.91 3.26
C ALA A 33 1.66 -4.43 3.38
N LYS A 34 2.63 -5.34 3.25
CA LYS A 34 4.06 -4.97 3.24
C LYS A 34 4.41 -4.03 2.11
N TRP A 35 3.85 -4.25 0.92
CA TRP A 35 4.07 -3.38 -0.23
C TRP A 35 3.52 -1.97 0.02
N VAL A 36 2.28 -1.85 0.52
CA VAL A 36 1.67 -0.55 0.85
C VAL A 36 2.49 0.19 1.91
N ARG A 37 2.97 -0.50 2.95
CA ARG A 37 3.81 0.12 4.00
C ARG A 37 5.14 0.62 3.46
N LYS A 38 5.76 -0.13 2.54
CA LYS A 38 6.99 0.30 1.87
C LYS A 38 6.73 1.49 0.95
N MET A 39 5.62 1.47 0.19
CA MET A 39 5.22 2.55 -0.70
C MET A 39 4.96 3.85 0.06
N SER A 40 4.21 3.81 1.16
CA SER A 40 3.97 4.97 2.03
C SER A 40 5.28 5.58 2.53
N LYS A 41 6.22 4.73 2.97
CA LYS A 41 7.52 5.17 3.45
C LYS A 41 8.37 5.84 2.36
N ASP A 42 8.30 5.32 1.13
CA ASP A 42 9.05 5.83 -0.02
C ASP A 42 8.44 7.13 -0.58
N MET A 43 7.12 7.18 -0.71
CA MET A 43 6.36 8.39 -1.07
C MET A 43 6.44 9.47 0.02
N GLY A 44 6.81 9.10 1.25
CA GLY A 44 6.82 9.99 2.40
C GLY A 44 5.42 10.40 2.86
N GLU A 45 4.39 9.70 2.40
CA GLU A 45 3.00 9.94 2.78
C GLU A 45 2.63 8.99 3.93
N PRO A 46 2.37 9.50 5.14
CA PRO A 46 2.01 8.64 6.27
C PRO A 46 0.68 7.95 6.00
N LEU A 47 0.58 6.67 6.37
CA LEU A 47 -0.70 5.96 6.35
C LEU A 47 -1.62 6.53 7.43
N ASP A 48 -2.88 6.76 7.07
CA ASP A 48 -3.90 7.13 8.04
C ASP A 48 -4.16 5.96 9.00
N ALA A 49 -4.68 6.26 10.20
CA ALA A 49 -4.97 5.26 11.23
C ALA A 49 -5.93 4.15 10.75
N ASP A 50 -6.83 4.48 9.83
CA ASP A 50 -7.77 3.54 9.21
C ASP A 50 -7.03 2.53 8.30
N MET A 51 -6.14 3.04 7.44
CA MET A 51 -5.28 2.21 6.60
C MET A 51 -4.33 1.35 7.45
N GLU A 52 -3.73 1.89 8.50
CA GLU A 52 -2.88 1.10 9.40
C GLU A 52 -3.64 -0.08 10.03
N GLY A 53 -4.89 0.13 10.45
CA GLY A 53 -5.74 -0.94 10.98
C GLY A 53 -6.15 -1.97 9.92
N GLU A 54 -6.37 -1.55 8.68
CA GLU A 54 -6.62 -2.47 7.56
C GLU A 54 -5.36 -3.28 7.20
N LEU A 55 -4.19 -2.64 7.16
CA LEU A 55 -2.92 -3.31 6.97
C LEU A 55 -2.62 -4.32 8.08
N GLU A 56 -2.93 -4.01 9.34
CA GLU A 56 -2.70 -4.93 10.46
C GLU A 56 -3.53 -6.23 10.31
N ARG A 57 -4.79 -6.11 9.87
CA ARG A 57 -5.64 -7.26 9.54
C ARG A 57 -5.11 -8.04 8.34
N MET A 58 -4.69 -7.34 7.29
CA MET A 58 -4.05 -7.96 6.13
C MET A 58 -2.73 -8.67 6.50
N GLU A 59 -1.92 -8.11 7.41
CA GLU A 59 -0.71 -8.72 7.97
C GLU A 59 -1.02 -9.95 8.84
N ALA A 60 -2.19 -10.00 9.49
CA ALA A 60 -2.69 -11.18 10.18
C ALA A 60 -3.18 -12.28 9.22
N GLY A 61 -3.26 -11.99 7.92
CA GLY A 61 -3.74 -12.93 6.89
C GLY A 61 -5.24 -12.84 6.62
N GLU A 62 -5.91 -11.79 7.09
CA GLU A 62 -7.31 -11.53 6.79
C GLU A 62 -7.42 -10.78 5.47
N LEU A 63 -8.04 -11.41 4.45
CA LEU A 63 -8.37 -10.73 3.20
C LEU A 63 -9.52 -9.72 3.45
N PRO A 64 -9.54 -8.57 2.76
CA PRO A 64 -10.58 -7.53 2.86
C PRO A 64 -12.01 -7.98 2.46
N GLY A 65 -12.28 -9.29 2.35
CA GLY A 65 -13.63 -9.85 2.23
C GLY A 65 -13.79 -11.23 2.88
N GLU A 66 -12.75 -11.78 3.52
CA GLU A 66 -12.78 -13.14 4.08
C GLU A 66 -12.91 -13.16 5.61
N GLY A 67 -12.63 -12.03 6.27
CA GLY A 67 -12.80 -11.83 7.73
C GLY A 67 -14.11 -11.15 8.15
N GLY A 68 -15.05 -10.92 7.23
CA GLY A 68 -16.26 -10.16 7.55
C GLY A 68 -17.22 -10.00 6.39
N ALA A 69 -17.73 -11.13 5.87
CA ALA A 69 -18.93 -11.10 5.04
C ALA A 69 -20.19 -10.67 5.85
N ASP A 70 -20.05 -10.50 7.16
CA ASP A 70 -21.07 -9.99 8.08
C ASP A 70 -20.92 -8.50 8.46
N ASP A 71 -19.75 -7.87 8.28
CA ASP A 71 -19.53 -6.48 8.74
C ASP A 71 -19.15 -5.46 7.64
N ALA A 72 -18.68 -5.90 6.46
CA ALA A 72 -18.33 -4.95 5.39
C ALA A 72 -19.52 -4.45 4.54
N PHE A 73 -20.68 -5.12 4.64
CA PHE A 73 -21.93 -4.76 3.92
C PHE A 73 -23.19 -4.86 4.81
N GLY A 74 -23.02 -4.84 6.14
CA GLY A 74 -24.05 -5.22 7.11
C GLY A 74 -24.85 -4.11 7.79
N ASP A 75 -24.59 -2.82 7.56
CA ASP A 75 -25.29 -1.74 8.30
C ASP A 75 -25.50 -0.44 7.50
N ASP A 76 -26.04 -0.52 6.28
CA ASP A 76 -26.60 0.69 5.62
C ASP A 76 -27.88 0.39 4.79
N ALA A 77 -28.49 -0.79 4.99
CA ALA A 77 -29.66 -1.22 4.21
C ALA A 77 -30.87 -1.67 5.06
N ALA A 78 -30.91 -1.38 6.36
CA ALA A 78 -32.03 -1.76 7.24
C ALA A 78 -32.51 -0.57 8.09
N GLY A 79 -33.13 0.42 7.45
CA GLY A 79 -33.67 1.60 8.13
C GLY A 79 -34.67 2.39 7.31
N VAL A 80 -35.60 1.72 6.63
CA VAL A 80 -36.82 2.34 6.12
C VAL A 80 -38.04 1.62 6.70
N ASP A 81 -38.53 2.14 7.83
CA ASP A 81 -39.97 2.19 8.16
C ASP A 81 -40.23 3.45 9.00
#